data_AF-A0A0B1P820-F1
#
_entry.id   AF-A0A0B1P820-F1
#
_cell.length_a   1.000
_cell.length_b   1.000
_cell.length_c   1.000
_cell.angle_alpha   90.00
_cell.angle_beta   90.00
_cell.angle_gamma   90.00
#
_symmetry.space_group_name_H-M   'P 1'
#
loop_
_entity.id
_entity.type
_entity.pdbx_description
1 polymer ?
#
loop_
_entity_poly.entity_id
_entity_poly.type
_entity_poly.pdbx_seq_one_letter_code
_entity_poly.pdbx_strand_id
1 'polypeptide(L)'
;MAPLPVLTSAADLISRIEAASPKNRSEILTELYNSGKQYLGLSLDLKTKISELTEQLSELTKQLSDHKLVEERLRMEIKDLNSAAIQNLKSTAVLEYKLSESDKKVKRKLACWNRNGLSQFFTPI
;
A
#
# COMPACT_ATOMS: atom_id res chain seq x y z
N MET A 1 -38.97 -13.25 -46.40
CA MET A 1 -39.23 -12.68 -45.06
C MET A 1 -39.35 -11.18 -45.23
N ALA A 2 -40.52 -10.60 -44.96
CA ALA A 2 -40.67 -9.14 -44.99
C ALA A 2 -39.88 -8.53 -43.82
N PRO A 3 -39.14 -7.42 -44.02
CA PRO A 3 -38.41 -6.76 -42.95
C PRO A 3 -39.39 -6.31 -41.85
N LEU A 4 -39.05 -6.63 -40.60
CA LEU A 4 -39.83 -6.19 -39.44
C LEU A 4 -39.81 -4.65 -39.41
N PRO A 5 -40.97 -3.99 -39.31
CA PRO A 5 -41.05 -2.54 -39.37
C PRO A 5 -40.37 -1.94 -38.15
N VAL A 6 -39.22 -1.31 -38.36
CA VAL A 6 -38.43 -0.62 -37.33
C VAL A 6 -39.34 0.39 -36.61
N LEU A 7 -39.35 0.32 -35.28
CA LEU A 7 -40.01 1.32 -34.45
C LEU A 7 -39.17 2.58 -34.47
N THR A 8 -39.75 3.67 -34.96
CA THR A 8 -39.02 4.95 -35.15
C THR A 8 -39.15 5.89 -33.96
N SER A 9 -40.17 5.69 -33.11
CA SER A 9 -40.39 6.46 -31.89
C SER A 9 -41.39 5.77 -30.95
N ALA A 10 -41.50 6.26 -29.71
CA ALA A 10 -42.55 5.83 -28.78
C ALA A 10 -43.96 6.16 -29.30
N ALA A 11 -44.13 7.27 -30.04
CA ALA A 11 -45.40 7.64 -30.66
C ALA A 11 -45.84 6.66 -31.77
N ASP A 12 -44.88 6.13 -32.53
CA ASP A 12 -45.10 5.09 -33.54
C ASP A 12 -45.55 3.77 -32.88
N LEU A 13 -44.91 3.39 -31.76
CA LEU A 13 -45.33 2.22 -30.97
C LEU A 13 -46.77 2.38 -30.43
N ILE A 14 -47.09 3.53 -29.85
CA ILE A 14 -48.43 3.82 -29.31
C ILE A 14 -49.49 3.73 -30.41
N SER A 15 -49.24 4.39 -31.54
CA SER A 15 -50.16 4.37 -32.70
C SER A 15 -50.42 2.94 -33.20
N ARG A 16 -49.38 2.09 -33.25
CA ARG A 16 -49.51 0.68 -33.65
C ARG A 16 -50.28 -0.17 -32.64
N ILE A 17 -50.13 0.12 -31.34
CA ILE A 17 -50.89 -0.56 -30.27
C ILE A 17 -52.36 -0.15 -30.31
N GLU A 18 -52.65 1.12 -30.58
CA GLU A 18 -54.02 1.63 -30.68
C GLU A 18 -54.76 1.10 -31.93
N ALA A 19 -54.04 0.92 -33.04
CA ALA A 19 -54.58 0.32 -34.27
C ALA A 19 -54.72 -1.21 -34.22
N ALA A 20 -54.20 -1.87 -33.17
CA ALA A 20 -54.27 -3.33 -33.05
C ALA A 20 -55.66 -3.83 -32.60
N SER A 21 -55.97 -5.09 -32.91
CA SER A 21 -57.19 -5.73 -32.40
C SER A 21 -57.20 -5.78 -30.86
N PRO A 22 -58.37 -5.83 -30.19
CA PRO A 22 -58.43 -5.86 -28.73
C PRO A 22 -57.61 -6.99 -28.09
N LYS A 23 -57.60 -8.17 -28.73
CA LYS A 23 -56.81 -9.32 -28.27
C LYS A 23 -55.30 -9.06 -28.40
N ASN A 24 -54.85 -8.61 -29.57
CA ASN A 24 -53.43 -8.33 -29.81
C ASN A 24 -52.94 -7.16 -28.93
N ARG A 25 -53.78 -6.14 -28.73
CA ARG A 25 -53.49 -5.02 -27.82
C ARG A 25 -53.27 -5.51 -26.38
N SER A 26 -54.13 -6.40 -25.89
CA SER A 26 -53.99 -7.03 -24.56
C SER A 26 -52.67 -7.78 -24.42
N GLU A 27 -52.32 -8.60 -25.42
CA GLU A 27 -51.07 -9.37 -25.44
C GLU A 27 -49.84 -8.43 -25.41
N ILE A 28 -49.79 -7.44 -26.31
CA ILE A 28 -48.69 -6.47 -26.39
C ILE A 28 -48.52 -5.69 -25.08
N LEU A 29 -49.62 -5.20 -24.49
CA LEU A 29 -49.55 -4.45 -23.23
C LEU A 29 -49.08 -5.32 -22.06
N THR A 30 -49.46 -6.60 -22.04
CA THR A 30 -49.01 -7.56 -21.02
C THR A 30 -47.51 -7.82 -21.14
N GLU A 31 -47.00 -8.04 -22.35
CA GLU A 31 -45.57 -8.22 -22.59
C GLU A 31 -44.75 -6.98 -22.24
N LEU A 32 -45.23 -5.79 -22.63
CA LEU A 32 -44.59 -4.52 -22.28
C LEU A 32 -44.54 -4.30 -20.76
N TYR A 33 -45.63 -4.60 -20.06
CA TYR A 33 -45.68 -4.52 -18.60
C TYR A 33 -44.67 -5.48 -17.95
N ASN A 34 -44.66 -6.75 -18.38
CA ASN A 34 -43.74 -7.76 -17.84
C ASN A 34 -42.28 -7.40 -18.11
N SER A 35 -41.97 -6.94 -19.33
CA SER A 35 -40.63 -6.49 -19.69
C SER A 35 -40.21 -5.27 -18.89
N GLY A 36 -41.09 -4.27 -18.75
CA GLY A 36 -40.85 -3.08 -17.92
C GLY A 36 -40.58 -3.43 -16.46
N LYS A 37 -41.34 -4.38 -15.89
CA LYS A 37 -41.12 -4.89 -14.54
C LYS A 37 -39.76 -5.58 -14.39
N GLN A 38 -39.34 -6.38 -15.38
CA GLN A 38 -38.02 -7.01 -15.39
C GLN A 38 -36.89 -5.98 -15.45
N TYR A 39 -36.98 -4.98 -16.34
CA TYR A 39 -35.98 -3.92 -16.44
C TYR A 39 -35.87 -3.09 -15.17
N LEU A 40 -37.00 -2.81 -14.51
CA LEU A 40 -37.01 -2.11 -13.23
C LEU A 40 -36.28 -2.93 -12.15
N GLY A 41 -36.51 -4.25 -12.10
CA GLY A 41 -35.79 -5.15 -11.19
C GLY A 41 -34.28 -5.13 -11.43
N LEU A 42 -33.86 -5.32 -12.68
CA LEU A 42 -32.44 -5.28 -13.05
C LEU A 42 -31.80 -3.92 -12.74
N SER A 43 -32.53 -2.82 -12.94
CA SER A 43 -32.05 -1.48 -12.61
C SER A 43 -31.81 -1.31 -11.11
N LEU A 44 -32.70 -1.85 -10.27
CA LEU A 44 -32.53 -1.84 -8.82
C LEU A 44 -31.34 -2.69 -8.38
N ASP A 45 -31.18 -3.90 -8.95
CA ASP A 45 -30.07 -4.79 -8.65
C ASP A 45 -28.71 -4.20 -9.07
N LEU A 46 -28.67 -3.54 -10.23
CA LEU A 46 -27.46 -2.82 -10.65
C LEU A 46 -27.15 -1.66 -9.71
N LYS A 47 -28.18 -0.93 -9.26
CA LYS A 47 -28.01 0.19 -8.34
C LYS A 47 -27.47 -0.26 -6.98
N THR A 48 -28.00 -1.35 -6.42
CA THR A 48 -27.47 -1.93 -5.18
C THR A 48 -26.03 -2.40 -5.39
N LYS A 49 -25.75 -3.06 -6.52
CA LYS A 49 -24.39 -3.55 -6.79
C LYS A 49 -23.36 -2.43 -6.94
N ILE A 50 -23.73 -1.34 -7.61
CA ILE A 50 -22.88 -0.15 -7.72
C ILE A 50 -22.61 0.45 -6.34
N SER A 51 -23.62 0.50 -5.46
CA SER A 51 -23.46 1.00 -4.09
C SER A 51 -22.47 0.15 -3.29
N GLU A 52 -22.62 -1.18 -3.32
CA GLU A 52 -21.71 -2.12 -2.65
C GLU A 52 -20.27 -1.96 -3.13
N LEU A 53 -20.08 -1.90 -4.46
CA LEU A 53 -18.74 -1.75 -5.05
C LEU A 53 -18.11 -0.39 -4.70
N THR A 54 -18.93 0.66 -4.62
CA THR A 54 -18.46 2.00 -4.21
C THR A 54 -17.98 2.00 -2.76
N GLU A 55 -18.69 1.29 -1.87
CA GLU A 55 -18.30 1.14 -0.47
C GLU A 55 -17.03 0.27 -0.32
N GLN A 56 -16.91 -0.81 -1.09
CA GLN A 56 -15.68 -1.62 -1.11
C GLN A 56 -14.48 -0.80 -1.60
N LEU A 57 -14.67 0.03 -2.63
CA LEU A 57 -13.61 0.91 -3.13
C LEU A 57 -13.19 1.97 -2.10
N SER A 58 -14.13 2.53 -1.35
CA SER A 58 -13.82 3.53 -0.32
C SER A 58 -13.01 2.91 0.82
N GLU A 59 -13.38 1.71 1.27
CA GLU A 59 -12.64 0.97 2.31
C GLU A 59 -11.23 0.58 1.84
N LEU A 60 -11.10 0.05 0.62
CA LEU A 60 -9.77 -0.26 0.06
C LEU A 60 -8.88 0.98 -0.08
N THR A 61 -9.46 2.13 -0.44
CA THR A 61 -8.73 3.40 -0.52
C THR A 61 -8.24 3.84 0.85
N LYS A 62 -9.06 3.66 1.89
CA LYS A 62 -8.68 3.95 3.27
C LYS A 62 -7.54 3.03 3.74
N GLN A 63 -7.66 1.72 3.51
CA GLN A 63 -6.62 0.75 3.86
C GLN A 63 -5.29 1.08 3.16
N LEU A 64 -5.33 1.47 1.89
CA LEU A 64 -4.13 1.90 1.16
C LEU A 64 -3.49 3.14 1.79
N SER A 65 -4.30 4.11 2.23
CA SER A 65 -3.80 5.29 2.95
C SER A 65 -3.13 4.92 4.27
N ASP A 66 -3.74 4.04 5.05
CA ASP A 66 -3.19 3.58 6.32
C ASP A 66 -1.86 2.83 6.13
N HIS A 67 -1.78 1.95 5.12
CA HIS A 67 -0.54 1.27 4.77
C HIS A 67 0.58 2.23 4.36
N LYS A 68 0.28 3.30 3.60
CA LYS A 68 1.27 4.34 3.27
C LYS A 68 1.82 5.04 4.51
N LEU A 69 0.98 5.30 5.51
CA LEU A 69 1.43 5.89 6.78
C LEU A 69 2.33 4.93 7.57
N VAL A 70 2.02 3.63 7.57
CA VAL A 70 2.88 2.61 8.19
C VAL A 70 4.23 2.53 7.46
N GLU A 71 4.22 2.52 6.13
CA GLU A 71 5.44 2.50 5.32
C GLU A 71 6.35 3.70 5.64
N GLU A 72 5.80 4.91 5.68
CA GLU A 72 6.57 6.11 5.98
C GLU A 72 7.17 6.08 7.40
N ARG A 73 6.41 5.58 8.37
CA ARG A 73 6.90 5.40 9.75
C ARG A 73 8.09 4.44 9.80
N LEU A 74 7.99 3.31 9.12
CA LEU A 74 9.08 2.31 9.08
C LEU A 74 10.32 2.86 8.36
N ARG A 75 10.15 3.65 7.29
CA ARG A 75 11.25 4.34 6.61
C ARG A 75 12.00 5.28 7.56
N MET A 76 11.26 6.03 8.37
CA MET A 76 11.84 6.92 9.38
C MET A 76 12.56 6.13 10.49
N GLU A 77 11.97 5.04 10.99
CA GLU A 77 12.61 4.19 12.00
C GLU A 77 13.92 3.56 11.50
N ILE A 78 13.94 3.06 10.25
CA ILE A 78 15.17 2.56 9.63
C ILE A 78 16.23 3.65 9.54
N LYS A 79 15.85 4.87 9.16
CA LYS A 79 16.78 6.01 9.08
C LYS A 79 17.37 6.35 10.45
N ASP A 80 16.54 6.37 11.49
CA ASP A 80 16.96 6.68 12.84
C ASP A 80 17.89 5.59 13.39
N LEU A 81 17.54 4.32 13.23
CA LEU A 81 18.37 3.18 13.61
C LEU A 81 19.72 3.18 12.89
N ASN A 82 19.73 3.44 11.58
CA ASN A 82 20.97 3.56 10.82
C ASN A 82 21.85 4.71 11.32
N SER A 83 21.24 5.86 11.62
CA SER A 83 21.98 7.00 12.16
C SER A 83 22.61 6.67 13.52
N ALA A 84 21.86 5.99 14.40
CA ALA A 84 22.32 5.57 15.71
C ALA A 84 23.45 4.53 15.60
N ALA A 85 23.31 3.54 14.72
CA ALA A 85 24.33 2.54 14.47
C ALA A 85 25.65 3.18 13.99
N ILE A 86 25.57 4.15 13.06
CA ILE A 86 26.75 4.87 12.56
C ILE A 86 27.43 5.67 13.68
N GLN A 87 26.67 6.35 14.55
CA GLN A 87 27.25 7.09 15.67
C GLN A 87 27.91 6.15 16.68
N ASN A 88 27.26 5.03 16.98
CA ASN A 88 27.82 4.02 17.86
C ASN A 88 29.13 3.46 17.31
N LEU A 89 29.18 3.08 16.02
CA LEU A 89 30.41 2.60 15.38
C LEU A 89 31.55 3.62 15.43
N LYS A 90 31.25 4.91 15.17
CA LYS A 90 32.23 6.00 15.30
C LYS A 90 32.75 6.10 16.73
N SER A 91 31.86 6.05 17.71
CA SER A 91 32.24 6.13 19.13
C SER A 91 33.13 4.95 19.54
N THR A 92 32.79 3.73 19.12
CA THR A 92 33.55 2.50 19.38
C THR A 92 34.93 2.58 18.76
N ALA A 93 35.04 2.98 17.49
CA ALA A 93 36.33 3.11 16.81
C ALA A 93 37.26 4.11 17.51
N VAL A 94 36.72 5.23 18.01
CA VAL A 94 37.50 6.21 18.80
C VAL A 94 37.99 5.60 20.12
N LEU A 95 37.16 4.82 20.81
CA LEU A 95 37.54 4.17 22.07
C LEU A 95 38.62 3.11 21.84
N GLU A 96 38.47 2.26 20.83
CA GLU A 96 39.46 1.25 20.46
C GLU A 96 40.81 1.87 20.11
N TYR A 97 40.81 2.98 19.35
CA TYR A 97 42.04 3.72 19.06
C TYR A 97 42.73 4.24 20.33
N LYS A 98 41.96 4.85 21.25
CA LYS A 98 42.50 5.36 22.52
C LYS A 98 43.06 4.25 23.41
N LEU A 99 42.42 3.09 23.44
CA LEU A 99 42.91 1.91 24.15
C LEU A 99 44.23 1.42 23.54
N SER A 100 44.31 1.28 22.22
CA SER A 100 45.53 0.88 21.50
C SER A 100 46.70 1.84 21.77
N GLU A 101 46.46 3.15 21.75
CA GLU A 101 47.49 4.15 22.09
C GLU A 101 47.95 4.06 23.54
N SER A 102 47.02 3.77 24.46
CA SER A 102 47.34 3.58 25.88
C SER A 102 48.19 2.32 26.09
N ASP A 103 47.84 1.21 25.44
CA ASP A 103 48.60 -0.04 25.47
C ASP A 103 50.02 0.14 24.92
N LYS A 104 50.17 0.86 23.80
CA LYS A 104 51.50 1.20 23.25
C LYS A 104 52.33 1.98 24.26
N LYS A 105 51.74 2.95 24.96
CA LYS A 105 52.45 3.74 26.00
C LYS A 105 52.87 2.86 27.18
N VAL A 106 52.01 1.97 27.64
CA VAL A 106 52.33 1.02 28.74
C VAL A 106 53.47 0.09 28.32
N LYS A 107 53.41 -0.50 27.11
CA LYS A 107 54.48 -1.35 26.58
C LYS A 107 55.82 -0.61 26.47
N ARG A 108 55.82 0.64 26.00
CA ARG A 108 57.03 1.48 25.96
C ARG A 108 57.61 1.72 27.36
N LYS A 109 56.77 2.06 28.35
CA LYS A 109 57.21 2.24 29.74
C LYS A 109 57.81 0.96 30.33
N LEU A 110 57.16 -0.18 30.12
CA LEU A 110 57.65 -1.49 30.58
C LEU A 110 59.00 -1.83 29.94
N ALA A 111 59.16 -1.58 28.64
CA ALA A 111 60.42 -1.80 27.94
C ALA A 111 61.57 -0.88 28.41
N CYS A 112 61.27 0.37 28.79
CA CYS A 112 62.24 1.27 29.42
C CYS A 112 62.63 0.78 30.83
N TRP A 113 61.64 0.34 31.62
CA TRP A 113 61.89 -0.16 32.96
C TRP A 113 62.76 -1.42 32.95
N ASN A 114 62.48 -2.39 32.08
CA ASN A 114 63.31 -3.59 31.95
C ASN A 114 64.75 -3.27 31.52
N ARG A 115 64.96 -2.29 30.64
CA ARG A 115 66.32 -1.85 30.23
C ARG A 115 67.09 -1.19 31.36
N ASN A 116 66.44 -0.29 32.11
CA ASN A 116 67.10 0.43 33.20
C ASN A 116 67.26 -0.42 34.47
N GLY A 117 66.35 -1.36 34.73
CA GLY A 117 66.47 -2.33 35.82
C GLY A 117 67.65 -3.28 35.60
N LEU A 118 67.87 -3.76 34.37
CA LEU A 118 69.04 -4.57 34.04
C LEU A 118 70.35 -3.78 34.14
N SER A 119 70.37 -2.48 33.85
CA SER A 119 71.58 -1.66 33.97
C SER A 119 72.01 -1.38 35.42
N GLN A 120 71.09 -1.50 36.40
CA GLN A 120 71.43 -1.35 37.82
C GLN A 120 72.09 -2.60 38.43
N PHE A 121 71.99 -3.77 37.78
CA PHE A 121 72.66 -5.00 38.22
C PHE A 121 74.01 -5.26 37.54
N PHE A 122 74.33 -4.52 36.47
CA PHE A 122 75.60 -4.60 35.73
C PHE A 122 76.37 -3.28 35.83
N THR A 123 76.71 -2.84 37.03
CA THR A 123 77.85 -1.93 37.23
C THR A 123 79.11 -2.79 37.36
N PRO A 124 80.12 -2.66 36.47
CA PRO A 124 81.37 -3.38 36.63
C PRO A 124 82.10 -2.86 37.88
N ILE A 125 82.52 -3.76 38.77
CA ILE A 125 83.53 -3.52 39.81
C ILE A 125 84.90 -3.51 39.13
#